data_AF-A0A972ADM9-F1
#
_entry.id   AF-A0A972ADM9-F1
#
_cell.length_a   1.000
_cell.length_b   1.000
_cell.length_c   1.000
_cell.angle_alpha   90.00
_cell.angle_beta   90.00
_cell.angle_gamma   90.00
#
_symmetry.space_group_name_H-M   'P 1'
#
loop_
_entity.id
_entity.type
_entity.pdbx_description
1 polymer ?
#
loop_
_entity_poly.entity_id
_entity_poly.type
_entity_poly.pdbx_seq_one_letter_code
_entity_poly.pdbx_strand_id
1 'polypeptide(L)'
;TGDIPSFNKTDDDELTERQKLRLFLDSLPEPYREELSGLFEEIHAQETIEARIFRALDRMEAVIQHNEADISTWLPLEYELQLAYGEKEVEFSEYMRKLKQAANEDTIRKIRCSGESVS
;
A
#
# COMPACT_ATOMS: atom_id res chain seq x y z
N THR A 1 -2.27 -15.81 -3.08
CA THR A 1 -0.84 -15.78 -3.42
C THR A 1 -0.13 -15.38 -2.14
N GLY A 2 1.14 -15.74 -1.93
CA GLY A 2 1.87 -15.15 -0.79
C GLY A 2 2.00 -13.64 -0.95
N ASP A 3 2.50 -12.95 0.06
CA ASP A 3 2.77 -11.51 -0.05
C ASP A 3 3.89 -11.27 -1.08
N ILE A 4 3.62 -10.41 -2.07
CA ILE A 4 4.57 -10.07 -3.13
C ILE A 4 5.06 -8.64 -2.84
N PRO A 5 6.37 -8.42 -2.67
CA PRO A 5 6.90 -7.08 -2.45
C PRO A 5 6.40 -6.09 -3.49
N SER A 6 6.09 -4.86 -3.08
CA SER A 6 5.49 -3.84 -3.95
C SER A 6 6.27 -3.59 -5.25
N PHE A 7 7.60 -3.74 -5.22
CA PHE A 7 8.48 -3.59 -6.40
C PHE A 7 8.54 -4.83 -7.31
N ASN A 8 8.02 -5.98 -6.87
CA ASN A 8 7.95 -7.23 -7.64
C ASN A 8 6.55 -7.52 -8.18
N LYS A 9 5.54 -6.73 -7.83
CA LYS A 9 4.15 -6.97 -8.21
C LYS A 9 3.91 -6.64 -9.69
N THR A 10 3.37 -7.59 -10.43
CA THR A 10 3.04 -7.46 -11.85
C THR A 10 1.53 -7.41 -12.10
N ASP A 11 1.12 -6.98 -13.30
CA ASP A 11 -0.29 -6.99 -13.72
C ASP A 11 -0.89 -8.41 -13.69
N ASP A 12 -0.08 -9.44 -13.98
CA ASP A 12 -0.48 -10.85 -13.90
C ASP A 12 -0.72 -11.31 -12.45
N ASP A 13 0.03 -10.77 -11.50
CA ASP A 13 -0.20 -11.02 -10.07
C ASP A 13 -1.52 -10.41 -9.60
N GLU A 14 -1.83 -9.19 -10.04
CA GLU A 14 -3.12 -8.56 -9.76
C GLU A 14 -4.28 -9.36 -10.35
N LEU A 15 -4.14 -9.85 -11.58
CA LEU A 15 -5.16 -10.68 -12.22
C LEU A 15 -5.38 -11.98 -11.44
N THR A 16 -4.30 -12.62 -11.01
CA THR A 16 -4.33 -13.86 -10.23
C THR A 16 -4.97 -13.64 -8.85
N GLU A 17 -4.68 -12.53 -8.19
CA GLU A 17 -5.31 -12.13 -6.92
C GLU A 17 -6.81 -11.90 -7.09
N ARG A 18 -7.23 -11.16 -8.14
CA ARG A 18 -8.65 -10.94 -8.44
C ARG A 18 -9.40 -12.24 -8.69
N GLN A 19 -8.81 -13.18 -9.42
CA GLN A 19 -9.41 -14.49 -9.65
C GLN A 19 -9.60 -15.30 -8.35
N LYS A 20 -8.58 -15.29 -7.46
CA LYS A 20 -8.66 -15.97 -6.17
C LYS A 20 -9.68 -15.33 -5.25
N LEU A 21 -9.76 -14.00 -5.24
CA LEU A 21 -10.76 -13.25 -4.50
C LEU A 21 -12.17 -13.61 -5.00
N ARG A 22 -12.37 -13.66 -6.33
CA ARG A 22 -13.66 -14.06 -6.93
C ARG A 22 -14.08 -15.46 -6.48
N LEU A 23 -13.18 -16.44 -6.58
CA LEU A 23 -13.44 -17.81 -6.13
C LEU A 23 -13.81 -17.89 -4.64
N PHE A 24 -13.16 -17.08 -3.81
CA PHE A 24 -13.48 -16.98 -2.39
C PHE A 24 -14.88 -16.38 -2.17
N LEU A 25 -15.19 -15.25 -2.83
CA LEU A 25 -16.50 -14.59 -2.73
C LEU A 25 -17.63 -15.51 -3.22
N ASP A 26 -17.42 -16.23 -4.32
CA ASP A 26 -18.38 -17.20 -4.87
C ASP A 26 -18.66 -18.38 -3.92
N SER A 27 -17.79 -18.63 -2.93
CA SER A 27 -18.01 -19.65 -1.90
C SER A 27 -18.93 -19.19 -0.76
N LEU A 28 -19.18 -17.89 -0.63
CA LEU A 28 -20.01 -17.32 0.43
C LEU A 28 -21.51 -17.48 0.13
N PRO A 29 -22.35 -17.66 1.18
CA PRO A 29 -23.80 -17.64 1.05
C PRO A 29 -24.32 -16.21 0.90
N GLU A 30 -25.54 -16.07 0.36
CA GLU A 30 -26.22 -14.77 0.35
C GLU A 30 -26.66 -14.34 1.76
N PRO A 31 -26.65 -13.03 2.07
CA PRO A 31 -26.38 -11.89 1.17
C PRO A 31 -24.89 -11.49 1.05
N TYR A 32 -23.99 -12.20 1.72
CA TYR A 32 -22.59 -11.79 1.85
C TYR A 32 -21.82 -11.82 0.55
N ARG A 33 -22.15 -12.75 -0.35
CA ARG A 33 -21.54 -12.82 -1.68
C ARG A 33 -21.79 -11.54 -2.46
N GLU A 34 -23.05 -11.13 -2.57
CA GLU A 34 -23.43 -9.93 -3.32
C GLU A 34 -22.80 -8.68 -2.69
N GLU A 35 -22.96 -8.49 -1.38
CA GLU A 35 -22.48 -7.32 -0.67
C GLU A 35 -20.95 -7.16 -0.77
N LEU A 36 -20.19 -8.22 -0.47
CA LEU A 36 -18.74 -8.15 -0.50
C LEU A 36 -18.20 -8.03 -1.93
N SER A 37 -18.84 -8.68 -2.91
CA SER A 37 -18.43 -8.52 -4.31
C SER A 37 -18.55 -7.06 -4.76
N GLY A 38 -19.65 -6.38 -4.42
CA GLY A 38 -19.83 -4.96 -4.71
C GLY A 38 -18.76 -4.08 -4.05
N LEU A 39 -18.46 -4.33 -2.78
CA LEU A 39 -17.42 -3.58 -2.05
C LEU A 39 -16.03 -3.75 -2.68
N PHE A 40 -15.64 -4.98 -3.06
CA PHE A 40 -14.35 -5.21 -3.71
C PHE A 40 -14.29 -4.58 -5.12
N GLU A 41 -15.38 -4.62 -5.88
CA GLU A 41 -15.47 -3.94 -7.17
C GLU A 41 -15.31 -2.41 -7.00
N GLU A 42 -15.92 -1.82 -5.98
CA GLU A 42 -15.74 -0.40 -5.65
C GLU A 42 -14.29 -0.05 -5.28
N ILE A 43 -13.66 -0.87 -4.44
CA ILE A 43 -12.24 -0.71 -4.05
C ILE A 43 -11.32 -0.79 -5.28
N HIS A 44 -11.62 -1.68 -6.22
CA HIS A 44 -10.85 -1.81 -7.45
C HIS A 44 -11.08 -0.64 -8.42
N ALA A 45 -12.30 -0.12 -8.51
CA ALA A 45 -12.63 1.01 -9.38
C ALA A 45 -12.06 2.34 -8.87
N GLN A 46 -11.95 2.51 -7.55
CA GLN A 46 -11.44 3.73 -6.90
C GLN A 46 -12.20 5.01 -7.28
N GLU A 47 -13.49 4.89 -7.58
CA GLU A 47 -14.33 6.01 -8.00
C GLU A 47 -14.89 6.80 -6.80
N THR A 48 -15.19 6.10 -5.71
CA THR A 48 -15.71 6.71 -4.47
C THR A 48 -14.60 7.32 -3.63
N ILE A 49 -14.97 8.23 -2.73
CA ILE A 49 -14.00 8.83 -1.82
C ILE A 49 -13.48 7.79 -0.82
N GLU A 50 -14.33 6.87 -0.37
CA GLU A 50 -14.01 5.77 0.52
C GLU A 50 -12.99 4.82 -0.12
N ALA A 51 -13.18 4.40 -1.37
CA ALA A 51 -12.24 3.54 -2.09
C ALA A 51 -10.88 4.22 -2.31
N ARG A 52 -10.86 5.53 -2.60
CA ARG A 52 -9.62 6.30 -2.73
C ARG A 52 -8.89 6.45 -1.40
N ILE A 53 -9.62 6.70 -0.32
CA ILE A 53 -9.08 6.73 1.04
C ILE A 53 -8.49 5.36 1.40
N PHE A 54 -9.23 4.28 1.14
CA PHE A 54 -8.77 2.91 1.39
C PHE A 54 -7.45 2.64 0.67
N ARG A 55 -7.37 2.94 -0.64
CA ARG A 55 -6.14 2.74 -1.40
C ARG A 55 -4.97 3.59 -0.88
N ALA A 56 -5.23 4.85 -0.55
CA ALA A 56 -4.19 5.72 0.00
C ALA A 56 -3.61 5.17 1.31
N LEU A 57 -4.48 4.71 2.21
CA LEU A 57 -4.07 4.11 3.47
C LEU A 57 -3.31 2.81 3.27
N ASP A 58 -3.77 1.94 2.37
CA ASP A 58 -3.09 0.69 1.97
C ASP A 58 -1.65 0.94 1.50
N ARG A 59 -1.43 1.96 0.65
CA ARG A 59 -0.06 2.32 0.21
C ARG A 59 0.79 2.91 1.34
N MET A 60 0.20 3.77 2.18
CA MET A 60 0.92 4.37 3.31
C MET A 60 1.28 3.35 4.38
N GLU A 61 0.42 2.35 4.59
CA GLU A 61 0.66 1.28 5.54
C GLU A 61 1.94 0.52 5.21
N ALA A 62 2.16 0.18 3.93
CA ALA A 62 3.40 -0.46 3.49
C ALA A 62 4.65 0.40 3.77
N VAL A 63 4.56 1.73 3.58
CA VAL A 63 5.66 2.65 3.88
C VAL A 63 5.94 2.69 5.38
N ILE A 64 4.90 2.79 6.20
CA ILE A 64 5.02 2.83 7.66
C ILE A 64 5.59 1.51 8.19
N GLN A 65 5.07 0.36 7.73
CA GLN A 65 5.60 -0.95 8.09
C GLN A 65 7.07 -1.10 7.71
N HIS A 66 7.46 -0.64 6.51
CA HIS A 66 8.85 -0.67 6.09
C HIS A 66 9.74 0.22 6.98
N ASN A 67 9.23 1.37 7.41
CA ASN A 67 9.90 2.25 8.37
C ASN A 67 10.12 1.59 9.74
N GLU A 68 9.34 0.59 10.13
CA GLU A 68 9.55 -0.18 11.35
C GLU A 68 10.65 -1.26 11.20
N ALA A 69 10.94 -1.73 9.98
CA ALA A 69 11.98 -2.73 9.72
C ALA A 69 13.38 -2.18 10.02
N ASP A 70 14.33 -3.04 10.44
CA ASP A 70 15.71 -2.62 10.69
C ASP A 70 16.33 -2.06 9.40
N ILE A 71 17.00 -0.90 9.48
CA ILE A 71 17.57 -0.25 8.30
C ILE A 71 18.67 -1.08 7.62
N SER A 72 19.29 -2.02 8.34
CA SER A 72 20.25 -2.96 7.77
C SER A 72 19.63 -3.95 6.77
N THR A 73 18.31 -4.14 6.79
CA THR A 73 17.62 -5.00 5.82
C THR A 73 17.21 -4.24 4.56
N TRP A 74 17.41 -2.93 4.52
CA TRP A 74 16.98 -2.10 3.40
C TRP A 74 17.92 -2.28 2.20
N LEU A 75 17.33 -2.46 1.03
CA LEU A 75 18.01 -2.46 -0.25
C LEU A 75 18.24 -1.02 -0.74
N PRO A 76 19.29 -0.76 -1.53
CA PRO A 76 19.58 0.59 -2.03
C PRO A 76 18.41 1.27 -2.77
N LEU A 77 17.58 0.49 -3.48
CA LEU A 77 16.41 1.01 -4.19
C LEU A 77 15.30 1.50 -3.24
N GLU A 78 15.20 0.91 -2.05
CA GLU A 78 14.09 1.17 -1.13
C GLU A 78 14.14 2.58 -0.54
N TYR A 79 15.33 3.17 -0.43
CA TYR A 79 15.53 4.55 0.04
C TYR A 79 14.78 5.58 -0.80
N GLU A 80 14.71 5.37 -2.12
CA GLU A 80 13.94 6.24 -3.02
C GLU A 80 12.50 5.74 -3.17
N LEU A 81 12.31 4.41 -3.23
CA LEU A 81 11.00 3.81 -3.47
C LEU A 81 9.99 4.19 -2.39
N GLN A 82 10.36 4.15 -1.11
CA GLN A 82 9.41 4.45 -0.03
C GLN A 82 8.89 5.90 -0.07
N LEU A 83 9.73 6.83 -0.53
CA LEU A 83 9.36 8.23 -0.64
C LEU A 83 8.33 8.45 -1.76
N ALA A 84 8.53 7.82 -2.92
CA ALA A 84 7.66 7.93 -4.09
C ALA A 84 6.40 7.02 -4.02
N TYR A 85 6.47 5.89 -3.31
CA TYR A 85 5.37 4.93 -3.26
C TYR A 85 4.14 5.50 -2.56
N GLY A 86 2.98 5.45 -3.22
CA GLY A 86 1.72 5.99 -2.70
C GLY A 86 1.51 7.49 -2.92
N GLU A 87 2.41 8.20 -3.61
CA GLU A 87 2.23 9.65 -3.87
C GLU A 87 0.96 9.94 -4.70
N LYS A 88 0.76 9.20 -5.80
CA LYS A 88 -0.42 9.39 -6.69
C LYS A 88 -1.72 9.17 -5.94
N GLU A 89 -1.74 8.16 -5.07
CA GLU A 89 -2.91 7.74 -4.32
C GLU A 89 -3.34 8.78 -3.28
N VAL A 90 -2.47 9.70 -2.84
CA VAL A 90 -2.82 10.74 -1.87
C VAL A 90 -3.14 12.11 -2.49
N GLU A 91 -2.84 12.32 -3.78
CA GLU A 91 -2.98 13.62 -4.47
C GLU A 91 -4.38 14.23 -4.32
N PHE A 92 -5.41 13.39 -4.27
CA PHE A 92 -6.81 13.80 -4.23
C PHE A 92 -7.22 14.62 -3.00
N SER A 93 -6.41 14.59 -1.93
CA SER A 93 -6.73 15.24 -0.66
C SER A 93 -5.51 15.91 -0.06
N GLU A 94 -5.66 17.18 0.32
CA GLU A 94 -4.64 17.92 1.08
C GLU A 94 -4.28 17.22 2.39
N TYR A 95 -5.27 16.60 3.06
CA TYR A 95 -5.04 15.88 4.30
C TYR A 95 -4.19 14.62 4.07
N MET A 96 -4.52 13.85 3.03
CA MET A 96 -3.78 12.63 2.71
C MET A 96 -2.34 12.94 2.28
N ARG A 97 -2.12 14.02 1.53
CA ARG A 97 -0.77 14.52 1.23
C ARG A 97 0.04 14.83 2.49
N LYS A 98 -0.57 15.52 3.46
CA LYS A 98 0.09 15.79 4.76
C LYS A 98 0.40 14.52 5.54
N LEU A 99 -0.51 13.55 5.52
CA LEU A 99 -0.28 12.27 6.19
C LEU A 99 0.88 11.49 5.55
N LYS A 100 0.95 11.42 4.22
CA LYS A 100 2.09 10.83 3.52
C LYS A 100 3.39 11.56 3.81
N GLN A 101 3.35 12.90 3.86
CA GLN A 101 4.51 13.68 4.20
C GLN A 101 5.05 13.33 5.59
N ALA A 102 4.19 13.15 6.59
CA ALA A 102 4.61 12.71 7.92
C ALA A 102 5.34 11.34 7.88
N ALA A 103 4.80 10.37 7.14
CA ALA A 103 5.47 9.08 6.95
C ALA A 103 6.82 9.21 6.21
N ASN A 104 6.92 10.12 5.23
CA ASN A 104 8.19 10.42 4.55
C ASN A 104 9.21 11.05 5.49
N GLU A 105 8.79 11.95 6.38
CA GLU A 105 9.66 12.58 7.37
C GLU A 105 10.24 11.55 8.34
N ASP A 106 9.46 10.54 8.73
CA ASP A 106 9.93 9.41 9.54
C ASP A 106 10.96 8.55 8.79
N THR A 107 10.69 8.24 7.51
CA THR A 107 11.64 7.57 6.60
C THR A 107 12.99 8.30 6.57
N ILE A 108 12.95 9.62 6.29
CA ILE A 108 14.15 10.46 6.20
C ILE A 108 14.88 10.58 7.54
N ARG A 109 14.15 10.61 8.66
CA ARG A 109 14.75 10.62 10.00
C ARG A 109 15.51 9.32 10.25
N LYS A 110 14.93 8.16 9.92
CA LYS A 110 15.57 6.86 10.08
C LYS A 110 16.85 6.75 9.25
N ILE A 111 16.80 7.18 7.99
CA ILE A 111 17.97 7.20 7.10
C ILE A 111 19.09 8.04 7.70
N ARG A 112 18.80 9.25 8.19
CA ARG A 112 19.80 10.13 8.82
C ARG A 112 20.45 9.50 10.05
N CYS A 113 19.66 8.96 10.97
CA CYS A 113 20.19 8.34 12.18
C CYS A 113 21.07 7.11 11.90
N SER A 114 20.83 6.40 10.79
CA SER A 114 21.71 5.29 10.38
C SER A 114 23.08 5.75 9.87
N GLY A 115 23.13 6.92 9.20
CA GLY A 115 24.39 7.53 8.75
C GLY A 115 25.25 8.07 9.89
N GLU A 116 24.64 8.48 11.01
CA GLU A 116 25.35 8.98 12.20
C GLU A 116 26.02 7.86 13.02
N SER A 117 25.68 6.60 12.78
CA SER A 117 26.21 5.43 13.51
C SER A 117 27.57 4.93 12.98
N VAL A 118 28.12 5.57 11.94
CA VAL A 118 29.44 5.28 11.37
C VAL A 118 30.30 6.53 11.44
N SER A 119 30.75 6.90 12.64
CA SER A 119 31.82 7.88 12.88
C SER A 119 32.53 7.58 14.19
#